data_AF-A0A2E8A5E3-F1
#
_entry.id   AF-A0A2E8A5E3-F1
#
_cell.length_a   1.000
_cell.length_b   1.000
_cell.length_c   1.000
_cell.angle_alpha   90.00
_cell.angle_beta   90.00
_cell.angle_gamma   90.00
#
_symmetry.space_group_name_H-M   'P 1'
#
loop_
_entity.id
_entity.type
_entity.pdbx_description
1 polymer ?
#
loop_
_entity_poly.entity_id
_entity_poly.type
_entity_poly.pdbx_seq_one_letter_code
_entity_poly.pdbx_strand_id
1 'polypeptide(L)' 'MDLESFDIARISIGMAILVYVANCAVNQRVWIRRTFSWGSKDEYPKIYRMNIVGGTMIGLFLIVSPFLL' A
#
# COMPACT_ATOMS: atom_id res chain seq x y z
N MET A 1 8.32 12.99 -20.97
CA MET A 1 8.69 13.13 -19.54
C MET A 1 9.87 12.23 -19.33
N ASP A 2 11.04 12.81 -19.08
CA ASP A 2 12.20 12.05 -18.69
C ASP A 2 12.02 11.65 -17.23
N LEU A 3 11.94 10.34 -16.97
CA LEU A 3 11.80 9.81 -15.61
C LEU A 3 13.15 9.90 -14.93
N GLU A 4 13.28 10.80 -13.96
CA GLU A 4 14.48 10.87 -13.16
C GLU A 4 14.56 9.69 -12.17
N SER A 5 15.76 9.43 -11.66
CA SER A 5 15.99 8.37 -10.67
C SER A 5 15.06 8.46 -9.46
N PHE A 6 14.68 9.68 -9.07
CA PHE A 6 13.76 9.91 -7.97
C PHE A 6 12.31 9.51 -8.30
N ASP A 7 11.84 9.77 -9.53
CA ASP A 7 10.51 9.36 -9.98
C ASP A 7 10.41 7.84 -10.09
N ILE A 8 11.46 7.19 -10.59
CA ILE A 8 11.57 5.73 -10.64
C ILE A 8 11.48 5.16 -9.21
N ALA A 9 12.17 5.76 -8.24
CA ALA A 9 12.10 5.34 -6.84
C ALA A 9 10.69 5.51 -6.26
N ARG A 10 10.03 6.64 -6.50
CA ARG A 10 8.64 6.90 -6.07
C ARG A 10 7.67 5.87 -6.63
N ILE A 11 7.72 5.62 -7.94
CA ILE A 11 6.89 4.63 -8.62
C ILE A 11 7.13 3.24 -8.04
N SER A 12 8.39 2.87 -7.83
CA SER A 12 8.76 1.57 -7.25
C SER A 12 8.20 1.39 -5.84
N ILE A 13 8.28 2.41 -4.99
CA ILE A 13 7.69 2.40 -3.64
C ILE A 13 6.17 2.30 -3.72
N GLY A 14 5.52 3.08 -4.59
CA GLY A 14 4.08 3.02 -4.81
C GLY A 14 3.63 1.62 -5.23
N MET A 15 4.36 0.98 -6.14
CA MET A 15 4.08 -0.38 -6.60
C MET A 15 4.23 -1.40 -5.46
N ALA A 16 5.29 -1.30 -4.65
CA ALA A 16 5.48 -2.19 -3.50
C ALA A 16 4.33 -2.07 -2.47
N ILE A 17 3.84 -0.85 -2.22
CA ILE A 17 2.68 -0.61 -1.36
C ILE A 17 1.43 -1.28 -1.95
N LEU A 18 1.16 -1.12 -3.25
CA LEU A 18 0.00 -1.74 -3.89
C LEU A 18 0.07 -3.26 -3.89
N VAL A 19 1.25 -3.85 -4.10
CA VAL A 19 1.47 -5.30 -3.96
C VAL A 19 1.17 -5.76 -2.54
N TYR A 20 1.62 -5.02 -1.52
CA TYR A 20 1.30 -5.33 -0.13
C TYR A 20 -0.21 -5.25 0.16
N VAL A 21 -0.88 -4.21 -0.33
CA VAL A 21 -2.33 -4.05 -0.21
C VAL A 21 -3.06 -5.20 -0.90
N ALA A 22 -2.64 -5.58 -2.11
CA ALA A 22 -3.19 -6.72 -2.83
C ALA A 22 -3.00 -8.02 -2.06
N ASN A 23 -1.82 -8.26 -1.47
CA ASN A 23 -1.58 -9.40 -0.61
C ASN A 23 -2.50 -9.41 0.63
N CYS A 24 -2.72 -8.25 1.25
CA CYS A 24 -3.67 -8.12 2.37
C CYS A 24 -5.10 -8.42 1.93
N ALA A 25 -5.49 -7.94 0.74
CA ALA A 25 -6.80 -8.14 0.16
C ALA A 25 -7.07 -9.62 -0.19
N VAL A 26 -6.12 -10.29 -0.84
CA VAL A 26 -6.26 -11.72 -1.21
C VAL A 26 -6.31 -12.61 0.02
N ASN A 27 -5.42 -12.38 0.99
CA ASN A 27 -5.36 -13.22 2.19
C ASN A 27 -6.33 -12.81 3.30
N GLN A 28 -7.05 -11.70 3.15
CA GLN A 28 -7.91 -11.08 4.18
C GLN A 28 -7.19 -10.95 5.55
N ARG A 29 -5.89 -10.64 5.52
CA ARG A 29 -5.03 -10.46 6.70
C ARG A 29 -4.24 -9.16 6.60
N VAL A 30 -3.89 -8.59 7.74
CA VAL A 30 -3.11 -7.36 7.84
C VAL A 30 -2.01 -7.51 8.89
N TRP A 31 -0.86 -6.87 8.68
CA TRP A 31 0.21 -6.89 9.66
C TRP A 31 -0.10 -5.97 10.84
N ILE A 32 -0.15 -6.52 12.04
CA ILE A 32 -0.43 -5.79 13.27
C ILE A 32 0.89 -5.41 13.92
N ARG A 33 1.21 -4.12 13.90
CA ARG A 33 2.48 -3.59 14.46
C ARG A 33 2.62 -3.80 15.97
N ARG A 34 1.50 -3.87 16.71
CA ARG A 34 1.53 -4.02 18.18
C ARG A 34 1.98 -5.41 18.62
N THR A 35 1.55 -6.44 17.90
CA THR A 35 1.84 -7.85 18.20
C THR A 35 2.89 -8.44 17.26
N PHE A 36 3.35 -7.66 16.27
CA PHE A 36 4.27 -8.08 15.21
C PHE A 36 3.83 -9.39 14.56
N SER A 37 2.54 -9.49 14.25
CA SER A 37 1.92 -10.69 13.70
C SER A 37 0.89 -10.37 12.63
N TRP A 38 0.54 -11.35 11.81
CA TRP A 38 -0.59 -11.26 10.89
C TRP A 38 -1.91 -11.44 11.64
N GLY A 39 -2.79 -10.44 11.58
CA GLY A 39 -4.15 -10.51 12.10
C GLY A 39 -5.17 -10.68 10.97
N SER A 40 -6.28 -11.36 11.24
CA SER A 40 -7.37 -11.48 10.25
C SER A 40 -8.20 -10.19 10.16
N LYS A 41 -8.88 -10.02 9.04
CA LYS A 41 -9.88 -8.94 8.86
C LYS A 41 -10.99 -8.99 9.89
N ASP A 42 -11.39 -10.17 10.34
CA ASP A 42 -12.51 -10.32 11.28
C ASP A 42 -12.12 -9.91 12.71
N GLU A 43 -10.86 -10.17 13.09
CA GLU A 43 -10.31 -9.75 14.39
C GLU A 43 -9.96 -8.25 14.40
N TYR A 44 -9.45 -7.72 13.28
CA TYR A 44 -9.01 -6.32 13.15
C TYR A 44 -9.69 -5.56 12.00
N PRO A 45 -11.03 -5.46 11.97
CA PRO A 45 -11.76 -4.94 10.80
C PRO A 45 -11.44 -3.48 10.50
N LYS A 46 -11.27 -2.65 11.53
CA LYS A 46 -10.96 -1.22 11.37
C LYS A 46 -9.54 -1.01 10.83
N ILE A 47 -8.56 -1.71 11.38
CA ILE A 47 -7.15 -1.61 10.96
C ILE A 47 -7.02 -2.13 9.52
N TYR A 48 -7.65 -3.26 9.22
CA TYR A 48 -7.68 -3.82 7.88
C TYR A 48 -8.22 -2.81 6.85
N ARG A 49 -9.41 -2.23 7.10
CA ARG A 49 -10.01 -1.25 6.18
C ARG A 49 -9.13 -0.01 6.00
N MET A 50 -8.57 0.52 7.09
CA MET A 50 -7.66 1.67 7.01
C MET A 50 -6.41 1.35 6.19
N ASN A 51 -5.84 0.16 6.36
CA ASN A 51 -4.66 -0.27 5.60
C ASN A 51 -4.96 -0.42 4.10
N ILE A 52 -6.12 -1.01 3.75
CA ILE A 52 -6.53 -1.15 2.35
C ILE A 52 -6.79 0.22 1.72
N VAL A 53 -7.63 1.06 2.32
CA VAL A 53 -8.00 2.37 1.74
C VAL A 53 -6.79 3.30 1.69
N GLY A 54 -6.09 3.46 2.82
CA GLY A 54 -4.93 4.34 2.90
C GLY A 54 -3.77 3.87 2.03
N GLY A 55 -3.46 2.57 2.05
CA GLY A 55 -2.41 2.00 1.21
C GLY A 55 -2.71 2.14 -0.28
N THR A 56 -3.96 1.94 -0.70
CA THR A 56 -4.37 2.12 -2.10
C THR A 56 -4.22 3.58 -2.53
N MET A 57 -4.73 4.53 -1.74
CA MET A 57 -4.62 5.96 -2.03
C MET A 57 -3.15 6.40 -2.15
N ILE A 58 -2.30 6.02 -1.19
CA ILE A 58 -0.88 6.39 -1.18
C ILE A 58 -0.15 5.74 -2.36
N GLY A 59 -0.38 4.45 -2.60
CA GLY A 59 0.25 3.73 -3.70
C GLY A 59 -0.09 4.33 -5.07
N LEU A 60 -1.37 4.63 -5.31
CA LEU A 60 -1.80 5.28 -6.55
C LEU A 60 -1.25 6.70 -6.67
N PHE A 61 -1.26 7.49 -5.59
CA PHE A 61 -0.69 8.84 -5.60
C PHE A 61 0.80 8.84 -5.98
N LEU A 62 1.58 7.91 -5.42
CA LEU A 62 3.01 7.81 -5.73
C LEU A 62 3.29 7.40 -7.18
N ILE A 63 2.45 6.54 -7.76
CA ILE A 63 2.60 6.11 -9.15
C ILE A 63 2.14 7.20 -10.11
N VAL A 64 1.02 7.85 -9.82
CA VAL A 64 0.38 8.80 -10.74
C VAL A 64 1.03 10.18 -10.70
N SER A 65 1.54 10.61 -9.53
CA SER A 65 2.07 11.97 -9.36
C SER A 65 3.17 12.34 -10.36
N PRO A 66 4.21 11.52 -10.66
CA PRO A 66 5.26 11.93 -11.61
C PRO A 66 4.78 12.12 -13.06
N PHE A 67 3.54 11.70 -13.37
CA PHE A 67 2.95 11.86 -14.70
C PHE A 67 1.95 13.03 -14.78
N LEU A 68 1.42 13.48 -13.65
CA LEU A 68 0.35 14.49 -13.59
C LEU A 68 0.75 15.78 -12.86
N LEU A 69 1.82 15.76 -12.06
CA LEU A 69 2.30 16.85 -11.21
C LEU A 69 3.80 17.09 -11.45
#